data_AF-A0AA41XFN1-F1
#
_entry.id   AF-A0AA41XFN1-F1
#
_cell.length_a   1.000
_cell.length_b   1.000
_cell.length_c   1.000
_cell.angle_alpha   90.00
_cell.angle_beta   90.00
_cell.angle_gamma   90.00
#
_symmetry.space_group_name_H-M   'P 1'
#
loop_
_entity.id
_entity.type
_entity.pdbx_description
1 polymer ?
#
loop_
_entity_poly.entity_id
_entity_poly.type
_entity_poly.pdbx_seq_one_letter_code
_entity_poly.pdbx_strand_id
1 'polypeptide(L)'
;MDNLGIDFLSELVGTAMLVLLGCGVVANVALVRTKGFNGGFLMVNIGWGLAVFAGVIVSYASGAHLNPAVTLGLLANGATSFGSEATAVDVNALSVLAYIGAQLIGAIIGAVFVWLAYKQHFDAEPEAANKLG
;
A
#
# COMPACT_ATOMS: atom_id res chain seq x y z
N MET A 1 14.19 10.71 21.58
CA MET A 1 14.64 10.03 20.35
C MET A 1 13.50 10.18 19.36
N ASP A 2 13.72 10.83 18.23
CA ASP A 2 12.65 11.05 17.27
C ASP A 2 12.26 9.71 16.64
N ASN A 3 11.04 9.24 16.90
CA ASN A 3 10.51 7.96 16.40
C ASN A 3 10.18 7.99 14.90
N LEU A 4 10.44 9.12 14.23
CA LEU A 4 10.05 9.37 12.85
C LEU A 4 10.63 8.33 11.88
N GLY A 5 11.83 7.79 12.14
CA GLY A 5 12.40 6.73 11.33
C GLY A 5 11.64 5.39 11.44
N ILE A 6 11.08 5.09 12.62
CA ILE A 6 10.26 3.89 12.84
C ILE A 6 8.94 4.03 12.09
N ASP A 7 8.29 5.18 12.25
CA ASP A 7 7.04 5.47 11.56
C ASP A 7 7.21 5.48 10.04
N PHE A 8 8.28 6.08 9.53
CA PHE A 8 8.62 6.06 8.11
C PHE A 8 8.76 4.62 7.59
N LEU A 9 9.52 3.77 8.28
CA LEU A 9 9.68 2.38 7.87
C LEU A 9 8.35 1.63 7.93
N SER A 10 7.55 1.87 8.96
CA SER A 10 6.24 1.25 9.16
C SER A 10 5.25 1.60 8.05
N GLU A 11 5.15 2.88 7.66
CA GLU A 11 4.36 3.33 6.51
C GLU A 11 4.87 2.74 5.19
N LEU A 12 6.19 2.67 5.00
CA LEU A 12 6.80 2.11 3.79
C LEU A 12 6.46 0.63 3.63
N VAL A 13 6.70 -0.18 4.68
CA VAL A 13 6.48 -1.63 4.59
C VAL A 13 4.99 -1.98 4.55
N GLY A 14 4.14 -1.24 5.26
CA GLY A 14 2.70 -1.45 5.21
C GLY A 14 2.10 -1.05 3.87
N THR A 15 2.56 0.05 3.26
CA THR A 15 2.07 0.47 1.95
C THR A 15 2.58 -0.48 0.86
N ALA A 16 3.83 -0.97 0.98
CA ALA A 16 4.34 -2.03 0.10
C ALA A 16 3.50 -3.31 0.20
N MET A 17 3.10 -3.73 1.41
CA MET A 17 2.22 -4.89 1.62
C MET A 17 0.83 -4.66 1.00
N LEU A 18 0.22 -3.50 1.25
CA LEU A 18 -1.07 -3.11 0.68
C LEU A 18 -1.04 -3.20 -0.85
N VAL A 19 -0.04 -2.57 -1.50
CA VAL A 19 0.04 -2.56 -2.96
C VAL A 19 0.41 -3.93 -3.51
N LEU A 20 1.31 -4.67 -2.85
CA LEU A 20 1.66 -6.03 -3.25
C LEU A 20 0.43 -6.94 -3.31
N LEU A 21 -0.39 -6.93 -2.27
CA LEU A 21 -1.56 -7.80 -2.20
C LEU A 21 -2.74 -7.27 -3.04
N GLY A 22 -2.99 -5.95 -3.00
CA GLY A 22 -4.08 -5.30 -3.72
C GLY A 22 -3.90 -5.38 -5.24
N CYS A 23 -2.75 -4.93 -5.75
CA CYS A 23 -2.44 -5.10 -7.17
C CYS A 23 -2.21 -6.58 -7.53
N GLY A 24 -1.78 -7.40 -6.58
CA GLY A 24 -1.65 -8.86 -6.75
C GLY A 24 -2.99 -9.53 -7.06
N VAL A 25 -4.09 -9.17 -6.38
CA VAL A 25 -5.42 -9.72 -6.71
C VAL A 25 -5.90 -9.24 -8.08
N VAL A 26 -5.61 -7.99 -8.45
CA VAL A 26 -5.95 -7.46 -9.79
C VAL A 26 -5.17 -8.23 -10.86
N ALA A 27 -3.85 -8.40 -10.70
CA ALA A 27 -3.02 -9.16 -11.62
C ALA A 27 -3.50 -10.62 -11.74
N ASN A 28 -3.89 -11.25 -10.63
CA ASN A 28 -4.44 -12.60 -10.63
C ASN A 28 -5.77 -12.71 -11.40
N VAL A 29 -6.61 -11.68 -11.38
CA VAL A 29 -7.92 -11.70 -12.04
C VAL A 29 -7.84 -11.26 -13.50
N ALA A 30 -6.98 -10.28 -13.81
CA ALA A 30 -6.93 -9.64 -15.12
C ALA A 30 -5.97 -10.32 -16.11
N LEU A 31 -4.83 -10.87 -15.65
CA LEU A 31 -3.84 -11.44 -16.56
C LEU A 31 -4.19 -12.87 -16.95
N VAL A 32 -4.00 -13.20 -18.23
CA VAL A 32 -4.18 -14.56 -18.73
C VAL A 32 -3.25 -15.57 -18.05
N ARG A 33 -3.69 -16.83 -18.06
CA ARG A 33 -2.95 -18.00 -17.56
C ARG A 33 -2.70 -17.99 -16.05
N THR A 34 -3.25 -17.04 -15.30
CA THR A 34 -3.38 -17.15 -13.84
C THR A 34 -4.51 -18.12 -13.49
N LYS A 35 -4.54 -18.59 -12.25
CA LYS A 35 -5.64 -19.44 -11.76
C LYS A 35 -6.88 -18.64 -11.39
N GLY A 36 -6.74 -17.33 -11.14
CA GLY A 36 -7.84 -16.43 -10.85
C GLY A 36 -8.41 -15.72 -12.08
N PHE A 37 -7.93 -16.02 -13.29
CA PHE A 37 -8.32 -15.30 -14.50
C PHE A 37 -9.84 -15.25 -14.67
N ASN A 38 -10.36 -14.05 -14.93
CA ASN A 38 -11.79 -13.77 -15.05
C ASN A 38 -12.60 -14.09 -13.77
N GLY A 39 -11.97 -14.05 -12.59
CA GLY A 39 -12.62 -14.19 -11.28
C GLY A 39 -13.56 -13.06 -10.88
N GLY A 40 -13.55 -11.95 -11.63
CA GLY A 40 -14.52 -10.87 -11.56
C GLY A 40 -14.38 -9.92 -10.35
N PHE A 41 -15.30 -8.96 -10.30
CA PHE A 41 -15.27 -7.82 -9.37
C PHE A 41 -15.31 -8.22 -7.89
N LEU A 42 -16.06 -9.27 -7.53
CA LEU A 42 -16.16 -9.71 -6.13
C LEU A 42 -14.82 -10.18 -5.57
N MET A 43 -14.03 -10.94 -6.34
CA MET A 43 -12.70 -11.38 -5.91
C MET A 43 -11.77 -10.19 -5.70
N VAL A 44 -11.82 -9.20 -6.59
CA VAL A 44 -11.01 -7.97 -6.48
C VAL A 44 -11.37 -7.22 -5.19
N ASN A 45 -12.65 -7.01 -4.90
CA ASN A 45 -13.07 -6.27 -3.70
C ASN A 45 -12.65 -6.95 -2.40
N ILE A 46 -12.89 -8.26 -2.27
CA ILE A 46 -12.50 -9.00 -1.07
C ILE A 46 -10.97 -9.04 -0.94
N GLY A 47 -10.25 -9.26 -2.05
CA GLY A 47 -8.79 -9.26 -2.05
C GLY A 47 -8.20 -7.92 -1.62
N TRP A 48 -8.73 -6.80 -2.13
CA TRP A 48 -8.32 -5.46 -1.70
C TRP A 48 -8.64 -5.18 -0.24
N GLY A 49 -9.82 -5.59 0.25
CA GLY A 49 -10.16 -5.45 1.67
C GLY A 49 -9.18 -6.18 2.60
N LEU A 50 -8.79 -7.41 2.23
CA LEU A 50 -7.77 -8.17 2.95
C LEU A 50 -6.37 -7.56 2.80
N ALA A 51 -6.04 -6.97 1.65
CA ALA A 51 -4.78 -6.26 1.44
C ALA A 51 -4.65 -5.03 2.36
N VAL A 52 -5.71 -4.25 2.51
CA VAL A 52 -5.78 -3.12 3.47
C VAL A 52 -5.59 -3.62 4.89
N PHE A 53 -6.31 -4.68 5.28
CA PHE A 53 -6.16 -5.27 6.62
C PHE A 53 -4.71 -5.71 6.91
N ALA A 54 -4.07 -6.42 5.97
CA ALA A 54 -2.68 -6.83 6.11
C ALA A 54 -1.72 -5.63 6.18
N GLY A 55 -1.93 -4.61 5.34
CA GLY A 55 -1.18 -3.36 5.36
C GLY A 55 -1.25 -2.69 6.74
N VAL A 56 -2.45 -2.56 7.31
CA VAL A 56 -2.68 -1.93 8.62
C VAL A 56 -1.96 -2.66 9.74
N ILE A 57 -1.95 -3.99 9.73
CA ILE A 57 -1.21 -4.78 10.72
C ILE A 57 0.30 -4.51 10.61
N VAL A 58 0.83 -4.47 9.39
CA VAL A 58 2.27 -4.23 9.15
C VAL A 58 2.68 -2.80 9.50
N SER A 59 1.81 -1.81 9.27
CA SER A 59 2.05 -0.39 9.59
C SER A 59 1.54 0.02 10.97
N TYR A 60 1.28 -0.91 11.89
CA TYR A 60 0.67 -0.57 13.18
C TYR A 60 1.47 0.49 13.94
N ALA A 61 2.80 0.45 13.86
CA ALA A 61 3.67 1.37 14.58
C ALA A 61 3.38 2.83 14.16
N SER A 62 3.24 3.14 12.88
CA SER A 62 2.95 4.52 12.43
C SER A 62 1.51 4.98 12.63
N GLY A 63 0.63 4.18 13.25
CA GLY A 63 -0.81 4.45 13.26
C GLY A 63 -1.50 4.14 11.92
N ALA A 64 -0.79 3.49 11.00
CA ALA A 64 -1.31 2.86 9.79
C ALA A 64 -2.10 3.80 8.86
N HIS A 65 -1.49 4.90 8.40
CA HIS A 65 -2.13 5.80 7.44
C HIS A 65 -2.19 5.18 6.06
N LEU A 66 -1.05 4.65 5.57
CA LEU A 66 -0.88 3.93 4.30
C LEU A 66 -1.27 4.69 3.03
N ASN A 67 -1.67 5.95 3.18
CA ASN A 67 -2.34 6.71 2.16
C ASN A 67 -2.12 8.22 2.40
N PRO A 68 -1.63 8.96 1.39
CA PRO A 68 -1.45 10.40 1.50
C PRO A 68 -2.76 11.14 1.85
N ALA A 69 -3.90 10.68 1.32
CA ALA A 69 -5.20 11.28 1.61
C ALA A 69 -5.62 11.09 3.08
N VAL A 70 -5.30 9.95 3.70
CA VAL A 70 -5.54 9.72 5.13
C VAL A 70 -4.65 10.62 5.97
N THR A 71 -3.36 10.71 5.62
CA THR A 71 -2.40 11.57 6.32
C THR A 71 -2.84 13.04 6.30
N LEU A 72 -3.23 13.54 5.12
CA LEU A 72 -3.73 14.91 4.95
C LEU A 72 -5.10 15.10 5.62
N GLY A 73 -5.96 14.08 5.61
CA GLY A 73 -7.25 14.11 6.29
C GLY A 73 -7.11 14.25 7.80
N LEU A 74 -6.18 13.51 8.42
CA LEU A 74 -5.87 13.62 9.85
C LEU A 74 -5.29 14.99 10.20
N LEU A 75 -4.39 15.52 9.36
CA LEU A 75 -3.88 16.88 9.50
C LEU A 75 -5.02 17.92 9.45
N ALA A 76 -5.91 17.81 8.46
CA ALA A 76 -7.05 18.71 8.32
C ALA A 76 -8.04 18.60 9.49
N ASN A 77 -8.13 17.42 10.12
CA ASN A 77 -8.93 17.18 11.32
C ASN A 77 -8.25 17.67 12.61
N GLY A 78 -7.08 18.31 12.53
CA GLY A 78 -6.39 18.89 13.68
C GLY A 78 -5.55 17.91 14.50
N ALA A 79 -5.10 16.80 13.91
CA ALA A 79 -4.17 15.89 14.58
C ALA A 79 -2.88 16.62 14.96
N THR A 80 -2.46 16.47 16.22
CA THR A 80 -1.22 17.05 16.76
C THR A 80 -0.07 16.05 16.81
N SER A 81 -0.36 14.76 16.73
CA SER A 81 0.62 13.67 16.66
C SER A 81 0.21 12.61 15.64
N PHE A 82 1.19 12.01 14.96
CA PHE A 82 1.04 10.74 14.23
C PHE A 82 1.71 9.61 15.00
N GLY A 83 1.65 8.38 14.49
CA GLY A 83 2.22 7.21 15.16
C GLY A 83 1.25 6.53 16.12
N SER A 84 1.62 5.33 16.55
CA SER A 84 1.00 4.63 17.66
C SER A 84 1.34 5.30 19.00
N GLU A 85 0.68 4.88 20.08
CA GLU A 85 1.02 5.33 21.44
C GLU A 85 2.51 5.15 21.79
N ALA A 86 3.17 4.14 21.21
CA ALA A 86 4.57 3.82 21.47
C ALA A 86 5.57 4.61 20.61
N THR A 87 5.15 5.10 19.44
CA THR A 87 6.04 5.74 18.46
C THR A 87 5.61 7.15 18.08
N ALA A 88 4.71 7.76 18.87
CA ALA A 88 4.12 9.05 18.56
C ALA A 88 5.17 10.11 18.15
N VAL A 89 4.86 10.85 17.09
CA VAL A 89 5.66 11.97 16.57
C VAL A 89 4.79 13.20 16.37
N ASP A 90 5.32 14.38 16.66
CA ASP A 90 4.59 15.63 16.47
C ASP A 90 4.28 15.89 14.99
N VAL A 91 3.10 16.43 14.74
CA VAL A 91 2.67 16.81 13.39
C VAL A 91 3.34 18.12 13.00
N ASN A 92 4.18 18.04 11.96
CA ASN A 92 4.85 19.17 11.34
C ASN A 92 5.11 18.84 9.86
N ALA A 93 5.68 19.79 9.12
CA ALA A 93 5.94 19.59 7.69
C ALA A 93 6.84 18.37 7.41
N LEU A 94 7.82 18.10 8.27
CA LEU A 94 8.73 16.98 8.09
C LEU A 94 8.03 15.63 8.33
N SER A 95 7.21 15.50 9.38
CA SER A 95 6.48 14.25 9.63
C SER A 95 5.43 13.96 8.57
N VAL A 96 4.72 14.99 8.08
CA VAL A 96 3.78 14.83 6.95
C VAL A 96 4.51 14.38 5.67
N LEU A 97 5.60 15.05 5.31
CA LEU A 97 6.39 14.68 4.12
C LEU A 97 7.03 13.29 4.26
N ALA A 98 7.46 12.91 5.47
CA ALA A 98 8.02 11.60 5.74
C ALA A 98 6.97 10.49 5.53
N TYR A 99 5.75 10.64 6.05
CA TYR A 99 4.67 9.68 5.85
C TYR A 99 4.31 9.54 4.37
N ILE A 100 4.09 10.65 3.66
CA ILE A 100 3.77 10.63 2.23
C ILE A 100 4.92 10.03 1.41
N GLY A 101 6.16 10.40 1.70
CA GLY A 101 7.35 9.85 1.04
C GLY A 101 7.47 8.33 1.25
N ALA A 102 7.28 7.87 2.48
CA ALA A 102 7.28 6.44 2.82
C ALA A 102 6.20 5.67 2.05
N GLN A 103 4.98 6.20 2.01
CA GLN A 103 3.84 5.60 1.30
C GLN A 103 4.11 5.48 -0.20
N LEU A 104 4.61 6.53 -0.84
CA LEU A 104 4.90 6.52 -2.27
C LEU A 104 6.04 5.54 -2.62
N ILE A 105 7.11 5.52 -1.82
CA ILE A 105 8.21 4.57 -1.99
C ILE A 105 7.72 3.14 -1.77
N GLY A 106 6.95 2.91 -0.71
CA GLY A 106 6.33 1.62 -0.40
C GLY A 106 5.44 1.14 -1.54
N ALA A 107 4.59 2.00 -2.09
CA ALA A 107 3.72 1.68 -3.22
C ALA A 107 4.52 1.26 -4.45
N ILE A 108 5.61 1.97 -4.79
CA ILE A 108 6.50 1.60 -5.91
C ILE A 108 7.12 0.22 -5.65
N ILE A 109 7.64 -0.04 -4.46
CA ILE A 109 8.23 -1.33 -4.09
C ILE A 109 7.19 -2.45 -4.21
N GLY A 110 5.99 -2.24 -3.68
CA GLY A 110 4.88 -3.19 -3.76
C GLY A 110 4.52 -3.51 -5.21
N ALA A 111 4.39 -2.49 -6.06
CA ALA A 111 4.09 -2.66 -7.48
C ALA A 111 5.19 -3.43 -8.22
N VAL A 112 6.47 -3.15 -7.95
CA VAL A 112 7.61 -3.91 -8.50
C VAL A 112 7.53 -5.37 -8.08
N PHE A 113 7.20 -5.67 -6.83
CA PHE A 113 7.04 -7.06 -6.38
C PHE A 113 5.84 -7.77 -7.02
N VAL A 114 4.72 -7.10 -7.25
CA VAL A 114 3.61 -7.68 -8.05
C VAL A 114 4.09 -8.01 -9.45
N TRP A 115 4.76 -7.06 -10.12
CA TRP A 115 5.28 -7.28 -11.46
C TRP A 115 6.27 -8.43 -11.51
N LEU A 116 7.17 -8.55 -10.52
CA LEU A 116 8.09 -9.68 -10.42
C LEU A 116 7.35 -11.01 -10.22
N ALA A 117 6.37 -11.06 -9.32
CA ALA A 117 5.59 -12.26 -9.02
C ALA A 117 4.75 -12.73 -10.22
N TYR A 118 4.23 -11.79 -11.01
CA TYR A 118 3.38 -12.06 -12.18
C TYR A 118 4.10 -11.87 -13.52
N LYS A 119 5.43 -11.75 -13.54
CA LYS A 119 6.19 -11.32 -14.73
C LYS A 119 5.84 -12.11 -15.99
N GLN A 120 5.80 -13.42 -15.87
CA GLN A 120 5.47 -14.31 -16.99
C GLN A 120 4.03 -14.15 -17.49
N HIS A 121 3.09 -13.86 -16.58
CA HIS A 121 1.70 -13.56 -16.93
C HIS A 121 1.58 -12.20 -17.62
N PHE A 122 2.30 -11.18 -17.14
CA PHE A 122 2.39 -9.88 -17.81
C PHE A 122 2.99 -10.00 -19.22
N ASP A 123 3.99 -10.87 -19.42
CA ASP A 123 4.57 -11.09 -20.75
C ASP A 123 3.62 -11.83 -21.69
N ALA A 124 2.88 -12.80 -21.17
CA ALA A 124 1.96 -13.63 -21.94
C ALA A 124 0.61 -12.95 -22.26
N GLU A 125 0.25 -11.90 -21.54
CA GLU A 125 -1.00 -11.16 -21.72
C GLU A 125 -1.01 -10.40 -23.06
N PRO A 126 -1.96 -10.67 -23.98
CA PRO A 126 -1.98 -10.01 -25.28
C PRO A 126 -2.57 -8.59 -25.22
N GLU A 127 -3.52 -8.33 -24.32
CA GLU A 127 -4.25 -7.06 -24.30
C GLU A 127 -3.52 -6.04 -23.42
N ALA A 128 -3.12 -4.90 -24.02
CA ALA A 128 -2.39 -3.86 -23.29
C ALA A 128 -3.22 -3.25 -22.14
N ALA A 129 -4.54 -3.14 -22.31
CA ALA A 129 -5.45 -2.60 -21.29
C ALA A 129 -5.36 -3.40 -19.97
N ASN A 130 -5.20 -4.73 -20.05
CA ASN A 130 -5.10 -5.59 -18.88
C ASN A 130 -3.78 -5.42 -18.11
N LYS A 131 -2.77 -4.76 -18.71
CA LYS A 131 -1.45 -4.49 -18.10
C LYS A 131 -1.31 -3.06 -17.58
N LEU A 132 -1.93 -2.11 -18.27
CA LEU A 132 -1.70 -0.68 -18.08
C LEU A 132 -2.79 0.02 -17.26
N GLY A 133 -3.93 -0.63 -17.04
CA GLY A 133 -5.11 -0.03 -16.42
C GLY A 133 -6.01 0.68 -17.42
#